data_AF-A0A1S4AJP1-F1
#
_entry.id   AF-A0A1S4AJP1-F1
#
_cell.length_a   1.000
_cell.length_b   1.000
_cell.length_c   1.000
_cell.angle_alpha   90.00
_cell.angle_beta   90.00
_cell.angle_gamma   90.00
#
_symmetry.space_group_name_H-M   'P 1'
#
loop_
_entity.id
_entity.type
_entity.pdbx_description
1 polymer ?
#
loop_
_entity_poly.entity_id
_entity_poly.type
_entity_poly.pdbx_seq_one_letter_code
_entity_poly.pdbx_strand_id
1 'polypeptide(L)'
;MELPVIDLAPYLEKELDSEIKSLCWEVSRTLRETGALLVKDPRCTAQDNDRFIDMMENYFQQPEEFKRLQERPHLHYQVGVTPEGVEVPRSLVDEEMKEKLKAMPKEYHLISP
;
A
#
# COMPACT_ATOMS: atom_id res chain seq x y z
N MET A 1 -0.97 -11.77 15.52
CA MET A 1 -0.06 -10.68 15.90
C MET A 1 -0.94 -9.49 16.22
N GLU A 2 -0.91 -8.97 17.44
CA GLU A 2 -1.65 -7.77 17.80
C GLU A 2 -0.74 -6.56 17.59
N LEU A 3 -1.17 -5.61 16.76
CA LEU A 3 -0.45 -4.36 16.54
C LEU A 3 -0.98 -3.32 17.54
N PRO A 4 -0.10 -2.59 18.25
CA PRO A 4 -0.54 -1.53 19.14
C PRO A 4 -1.19 -0.39 18.34
N VAL A 5 -2.19 0.25 18.95
CA VAL A 5 -2.82 1.47 18.43
C VAL A 5 -2.16 2.67 19.09
N ILE A 6 -1.43 3.45 18.30
CA ILE A 6 -0.77 4.67 18.74
C ILE A 6 -1.75 5.84 18.58
N ASP A 7 -2.12 6.48 19.69
CA ASP A 7 -2.94 7.70 19.64
C ASP A 7 -2.06 8.89 19.21
N LEU A 8 -2.46 9.57 18.14
CA LEU A 8 -1.74 10.72 17.61
C LEU A 8 -2.12 12.03 18.31
N ALA A 9 -3.18 12.05 19.13
CA ALA A 9 -3.62 13.28 19.79
C ALA A 9 -2.49 13.98 20.57
N PRO A 10 -1.68 13.28 21.40
CA PRO A 10 -0.59 13.92 22.12
C PRO A 10 0.45 14.55 21.17
N TYR A 11 0.75 13.91 20.03
CA TYR A 11 1.73 14.44 19.06
C TYR A 11 1.29 15.75 18.40
N LEU A 12 -0.02 16.04 18.40
CA LEU A 12 -0.58 17.27 17.88
C LEU A 12 -0.57 18.40 18.91
N GLU A 13 -0.37 18.07 20.19
CA GLU A 13 -0.16 19.03 21.27
C GLU A 13 1.30 19.51 21.20
N LYS A 14 1.52 20.83 21.19
CA LYS A 14 2.82 21.44 20.85
C LYS A 14 3.88 21.32 21.95
N GLU A 15 3.68 20.46 22.95
CA GLU A 15 4.55 20.32 24.11
C GLU A 15 5.27 18.98 24.08
N LEU A 16 6.60 19.03 24.08
CA LEU A 16 7.43 17.83 24.15
C LEU A 16 7.64 17.44 25.61
N ASP A 17 6.74 16.62 26.14
CA ASP A 17 6.80 16.16 27.52
C ASP A 17 7.27 14.68 27.63
N SER A 18 7.12 14.09 28.81
CA SER A 18 7.45 12.68 29.04
C SER A 18 6.52 11.70 28.33
N GLU A 19 5.26 12.07 28.10
CA GLU A 19 4.28 11.24 27.43
C GLU A 19 4.64 11.07 25.95
N ILE A 20 4.96 12.16 25.25
CA ILE A 20 5.40 12.12 23.85
C ILE A 20 6.66 11.30 23.68
N LYS A 21 7.61 11.41 24.62
CA LYS A 21 8.85 10.61 24.59
C LYS A 21 8.57 9.11 24.72
N SER A 22 7.62 8.75 25.59
CA SER A 22 7.19 7.36 25.75
C SER A 22 6.53 6.82 24.48
N LEU A 23 5.61 7.58 23.90
CA LEU A 23 4.94 7.22 22.65
C LEU A 23 5.92 7.08 21.49
N CYS A 24 6.89 8.01 21.36
CA CYS A 24 7.97 7.91 20.37
C CYS A 24 8.79 6.62 20.52
N TRP A 25 9.09 6.22 21.77
CA TRP A 25 9.81 4.99 22.05
C TRP A 25 8.99 3.76 21.65
N GLU A 26 7.69 3.76 21.95
CA GLU A 26 6.78 2.67 21.58
C GLU A 26 6.64 2.52 20.07
N VAL A 27 6.48 3.63 19.33
CA VAL A 27 6.48 3.66 17.86
C VAL A 27 7.76 3.02 17.31
N SER A 28 8.92 3.49 17.78
CA SER A 28 10.23 2.99 17.32
C SER A 28 10.40 1.49 17.58
N ARG A 29 10.07 1.04 18.80
CA ARG A 29 10.10 -0.38 19.17
C ARG A 29 9.19 -1.21 18.27
N THR A 30 7.95 -0.77 18.06
CA THR A 30 6.94 -1.51 17.30
C THR A 30 7.33 -1.66 15.83
N LEU A 31 7.77 -0.57 15.19
CA LEU A 31 8.25 -0.60 13.81
C LEU A 31 9.46 -1.51 13.65
N ARG A 32 10.39 -1.50 14.60
CA ARG A 32 11.55 -2.39 14.59
C ARG A 32 11.15 -3.87 14.68
N GLU A 33 10.18 -4.20 15.52
CA GLU A 33 9.82 -5.58 15.83
C GLU A 33 8.82 -6.19 14.83
N THR A 34 7.94 -5.37 14.26
CA THR A 34 6.81 -5.85 13.45
C THR A 34 6.78 -5.27 12.03
N GLY A 35 7.50 -4.18 11.77
CA GLY A 35 7.45 -3.44 10.51
C GLY A 35 6.15 -2.65 10.28
N ALA A 36 5.19 -2.67 11.22
CA ALA A 36 3.89 -2.01 11.08
C ALA A 36 3.36 -1.52 12.44
N LEU A 37 2.41 -0.60 12.43
CA LEU A 37 1.64 -0.20 13.61
C LEU A 37 0.28 0.33 13.17
N LEU A 38 -0.65 0.46 14.13
CA LEU A 38 -1.92 1.14 13.90
C LEU A 38 -1.85 2.54 14.50
N VAL A 39 -2.46 3.51 13.83
CA VAL A 39 -2.59 4.88 14.36
C VAL A 39 -4.05 5.25 14.54
N LYS A 40 -4.33 6.02 15.58
CA LYS A 40 -5.60 6.71 15.78
C LYS A 40 -5.34 8.20 15.66
N ASP A 41 -5.84 8.81 14.59
CA ASP A 41 -5.72 10.24 14.35
C ASP A 41 -7.03 10.95 14.73
N PRO A 42 -7.04 11.88 15.71
CA PRO A 42 -8.26 12.58 16.11
C PRO A 42 -8.82 13.51 15.02
N ARG A 43 -8.06 13.78 13.94
CA ARG A 43 -8.50 14.60 12.81
C ARG A 43 -9.28 13.82 11.76
N CYS A 44 -9.31 12.48 11.86
CA CYS A 44 -10.00 11.60 10.94
C CYS A 44 -11.19 10.95 11.65
N THR A 45 -12.40 11.20 11.19
CA THR A 45 -13.59 10.56 11.77
C THR A 45 -13.90 9.23 11.08
N ALA A 46 -14.63 8.35 11.76
CA ALA A 46 -15.15 7.13 11.14
C ALA A 46 -16.05 7.45 9.92
N GLN A 47 -16.83 8.54 10.01
CA GLN A 47 -17.69 8.99 8.92
C GLN A 47 -16.90 9.40 7.67
N ASP A 48 -15.73 10.04 7.83
CA ASP A 48 -14.87 10.37 6.69
C ASP A 48 -14.34 9.12 6.00
N ASN A 49 -14.00 8.08 6.79
CA ASN A 49 -13.59 6.79 6.26
C ASN A 49 -14.74 6.10 5.50
N ASP A 50 -15.94 6.05 6.08
CA ASP A 50 -17.12 5.45 5.43
C ASP A 50 -17.40 6.14 4.09
N ARG A 51 -17.41 7.47 4.07
CA ARG A 51 -17.58 8.26 2.83
C ARG A 51 -16.51 7.96 1.79
N PHE A 52 -15.26 7.80 2.20
CA PHE A 52 -14.16 7.47 1.29
C PHE A 52 -14.33 6.06 0.70
N ILE A 53 -14.66 5.07 1.54
CA ILE A 53 -14.89 3.69 1.09
C ILE A 53 -16.08 3.62 0.14
N ASP A 54 -17.22 4.24 0.48
CA ASP A 54 -18.38 4.32 -0.40
C ASP A 54 -18.01 4.93 -1.77
N MET A 55 -17.22 5.99 -1.79
CA MET A 55 -16.75 6.61 -3.04
C MET A 55 -15.92 5.63 -3.88
N MET A 56 -14.98 4.92 -3.25
CA MET A 56 -14.12 3.95 -3.94
C MET A 56 -14.93 2.75 -4.46
N GLU A 57 -15.86 2.23 -3.67
CA GLU A 57 -16.73 1.12 -4.07
C GLU A 57 -17.61 1.51 -5.25
N ASN A 58 -18.27 2.68 -5.18
CA ASN A 58 -19.07 3.22 -6.28
C ASN A 58 -18.24 3.41 -7.56
N TYR A 59 -16.98 3.81 -7.44
CA TYR A 59 -16.06 3.93 -8.57
C TYR A 59 -15.72 2.57 -9.18
N PHE A 60 -15.35 1.58 -8.37
CA PHE A 60 -14.94 0.27 -8.88
C PHE A 60 -16.09 -0.56 -9.45
N GLN A 61 -17.33 -0.29 -9.01
CA GLN A 61 -18.56 -0.83 -9.59
C GLN A 61 -18.86 -0.31 -11.01
N GLN A 62 -18.22 0.78 -11.45
CA GLN A 62 -18.43 1.29 -12.80
C GLN A 62 -17.92 0.29 -13.87
N PRO A 63 -18.53 0.28 -15.07
CA PRO A 63 -18.06 -0.55 -16.18
C PRO A 63 -16.58 -0.34 -16.49
N GLU A 64 -15.93 -1.39 -17.00
CA GLU A 64 -14.50 -1.33 -17.35
C GLU A 64 -14.24 -0.20 -18.34
N GLU A 65 -15.08 -0.06 -19.36
CA GLU A 65 -14.96 0.96 -20.41
C GLU A 65 -14.97 2.37 -19.82
N PHE A 66 -15.79 2.61 -18.79
CA PHE A 66 -15.81 3.89 -18.08
C PHE A 66 -14.52 4.16 -17.32
N LYS A 67 -13.97 3.15 -16.64
CA LYS A 67 -12.70 3.27 -15.91
C LYS A 67 -11.55 3.50 -16.88
N ARG A 68 -11.51 2.80 -18.02
CA ARG A 68 -10.46 2.94 -19.04
C ARG A 68 -10.32 4.34 -19.63
N LEU A 69 -11.39 5.13 -19.67
CA LEU A 69 -11.32 6.56 -20.06
C LEU A 69 -10.45 7.41 -19.12
N GLN A 70 -10.11 6.88 -17.95
CA GLN A 70 -9.35 7.56 -16.91
C GLN A 70 -7.91 7.05 -16.82
N GLU A 71 -7.48 6.21 -17.76
CA GLU A 71 -6.09 5.79 -17.91
C GLU A 71 -5.18 6.99 -18.18
N ARG A 72 -3.99 7.01 -17.58
CA ARG A 72 -2.94 8.01 -17.87
C ARG A 72 -1.60 7.33 -18.15
N PRO A 73 -1.49 6.61 -19.29
CA PRO A 73 -0.26 5.88 -19.66
C PRO A 73 0.98 6.79 -19.74
N HIS A 74 0.78 8.04 -20.16
CA HIS A 74 1.85 9.04 -20.24
C HIS A 74 2.42 9.47 -18.87
N LEU A 75 1.73 9.14 -17.77
CA LEU A 75 2.20 9.33 -16.40
C LEU A 75 2.66 8.00 -15.78
N HIS A 76 3.03 7.02 -16.61
CA HIS A 76 3.43 5.69 -16.18
C HIS A 76 2.40 5.02 -15.25
N TYR A 77 1.11 5.34 -15.44
CA TYR A 77 0.00 4.85 -14.61
C TYR A 77 0.15 5.13 -13.10
N GLN A 78 0.93 6.13 -12.70
CA GLN A 78 1.00 6.56 -11.29
C GLN A 78 -0.25 7.34 -10.83
N VAL A 79 -1.09 7.74 -11.79
CA VAL A 79 -2.34 8.49 -11.56
C VAL A 79 -3.40 7.96 -12.51
N GLY A 80 -4.65 7.89 -12.06
CA GLY A 80 -5.76 7.34 -12.83
C GLY A 80 -5.91 5.83 -12.64
N VAL A 81 -6.68 5.17 -13.51
CA VAL A 81 -6.79 3.71 -13.46
C VAL A 81 -5.56 3.05 -14.08
N THR A 82 -5.11 1.97 -13.47
CA THR A 82 -4.13 1.03 -14.04
C THR A 82 -4.88 -0.25 -14.39
N PRO A 83 -5.11 -0.53 -15.69
CA PRO A 83 -5.73 -1.78 -16.10
C PRO A 83 -4.88 -3.00 -15.72
N GLU A 84 -5.51 -4.16 -15.68
CA GLU A 84 -4.82 -5.43 -15.49
C GLU A 84 -3.85 -5.72 -16.65
N GLY A 85 -2.76 -6.43 -16.37
CA GLY A 85 -1.81 -6.86 -17.40
C GLY A 85 -0.90 -5.77 -17.98
N VAL A 86 -0.93 -4.55 -17.44
CA VAL A 86 -0.01 -3.47 -17.84
C VAL A 86 1.44 -3.80 -17.45
N GLU A 87 1.65 -4.40 -16.28
CA GLU A 87 2.98 -4.80 -15.83
C GLU A 87 3.34 -6.19 -16.34
N VAL A 88 4.52 -6.29 -16.97
CA VAL A 88 5.08 -7.57 -17.41
C VAL A 88 6.28 -7.90 -16.51
N PRO A 89 6.28 -9.08 -15.84
CA PRO A 89 7.41 -9.52 -15.04
C PRO A 89 8.71 -9.48 -15.84
N ARG A 90 9.79 -8.96 -15.24
CA ARG A 90 11.12 -8.90 -15.88
C ARG A 90 11.56 -10.25 -16.40
N SER A 91 11.27 -11.33 -15.68
CA SER A 91 11.53 -12.72 -16.10
C SER A 91 10.98 -13.09 -17.48
N LEU A 92 9.94 -12.40 -17.97
CA LEU A 92 9.33 -12.66 -19.28
C LEU A 92 9.91 -11.79 -20.40
N VAL A 93 10.61 -10.71 -20.09
CA VAL A 93 11.09 -9.72 -21.07
C VAL A 93 12.60 -9.50 -21.06
N ASP A 94 13.27 -9.72 -19.93
CA ASP A 94 14.70 -9.50 -19.70
C ASP A 94 15.49 -10.78 -20.00
N GLU A 95 16.37 -10.73 -21.01
CA GLU A 95 17.10 -11.92 -21.50
C GLU A 95 18.07 -12.48 -20.46
N GLU A 96 18.76 -11.63 -19.70
CA GLU A 96 19.67 -12.09 -18.63
C GLU A 96 18.89 -12.84 -17.54
N MET A 97 17.71 -12.34 -17.18
CA MET A 97 16.84 -12.97 -16.19
C MET A 97 16.23 -14.29 -16.71
N LYS A 98 15.90 -14.36 -18.00
CA LYS A 98 15.44 -15.61 -18.65
C LYS A 98 16.51 -16.70 -18.62
N GLU A 99 17.77 -16.36 -18.89
CA GLU A 99 18.87 -17.32 -18.81
C GLU A 99 19.09 -17.83 -17.39
N LYS A 100 19.06 -16.93 -16.39
CA LYS A 100 19.15 -17.31 -14.97
C LYS A 100 18.02 -18.26 -14.58
N LEU A 101 16.78 -17.98 -14.97
CA LEU A 101 15.64 -18.85 -14.69
C LEU A 101 15.78 -20.22 -15.33
N LYS A 102 16.22 -20.30 -16.60
CA LYS A 102 16.45 -21.60 -17.28
C LYS A 102 17.48 -22.46 -16.58
N ALA A 103 18.44 -21.85 -15.89
CA ALA A 103 19.48 -22.55 -15.12
C ALA A 103 19.01 -23.00 -13.72
N MET A 104 17.85 -22.51 -13.24
CA MET A 104 17.31 -22.90 -11.94
C MET A 104 16.59 -24.26 -12.01
N PRO A 105 16.43 -24.95 -10.88
CA PRO A 105 15.56 -26.13 -10.80
C PRO A 105 14.11 -25.80 -11.22
N LYS A 106 13.41 -26.78 -11.82
CA LYS A 106 12.06 -26.59 -12.37
C LYS A 106 11.02 -26.13 -11.33
N GLU A 107 11.24 -26.40 -10.05
CA GLU A 107 10.38 -25.93 -8.94
C GLU A 107 10.37 -24.40 -8.78
N TYR A 108 11.38 -23.70 -9.31
CA TYR A 108 11.48 -22.23 -9.31
C TYR A 108 10.99 -21.60 -10.62
N HIS A 109 10.59 -22.42 -11.60
CA HIS A 109 10.03 -21.90 -12.83
C HIS A 109 8.61 -21.41 -12.55
N LEU A 110 8.29 -20.20 -13.02
CA LEU A 110 6.94 -19.66 -12.95
C LEU A 110 5.98 -20.61 -13.66
N ILE A 111 4.92 -21.02 -12.97
CA ILE A 111 3.78 -21.69 -13.59
C ILE A 111 3.08 -20.62 -14.43
N SER A 112 3.05 -20.80 -15.75
CA SER A 112 2.32 -19.89 -16.63
C SER A 112 0.83 -19.89 -16.25
N PRO A 113 0.15 -18.72 -16.25
CA PRO A 113 -1.31 -18.66 -16.13
C PRO A 113 -2.01 -19.44 -17.23
#